data_AF-A0A7T3DHK7-F1
#
_entry.id   AF-A0A7T3DHK7-F1
#
_cell.length_a   1.000
_cell.length_b   1.000
_cell.length_c   1.000
_cell.angle_alpha   90.00
_cell.angle_beta   90.00
_cell.angle_gamma   90.00
#
_symmetry.space_group_name_H-M   'P 1'
#
loop_
_entity.id
_entity.type
_entity.pdbx_description
1 polymer ?
#
loop_
_entity_poly.entity_id
_entity_poly.type
_entity_poly.pdbx_seq_one_letter_code
_entity_poly.pdbx_strand_id
1 'polypeptide(L)' 'MLEKLESYVKADDTFEPLSTHGTQRYHINVEGRDFELLLRGPKFFDTRLQRCGGGAMDMVMHARHIDFKGATDLLRTLAV' A
#
# COMPACT_ATOMS: atom_id res chain seq x y z
N MET A 1 -7.73 0.48 -7.12
CA MET A 1 -6.96 1.55 -6.45
C MET A 1 -5.47 1.38 -6.69
N LEU A 2 -4.90 0.23 -6.34
CA LEU A 2 -3.51 -0.11 -6.64
C LEU A 2 -3.22 -0.18 -8.15
N GLU A 3 -4.10 -0.78 -8.95
CA GLU A 3 -3.90 -0.85 -10.42
C GLU A 3 -3.84 0.52 -11.11
N LYS A 4 -4.46 1.55 -10.53
CA LYS A 4 -4.46 2.92 -11.09
C LYS A 4 -3.21 3.73 -10.69
N LEU A 5 -2.38 3.22 -9.78
CA LEU A 5 -1.14 3.87 -9.33
C LEU A 5 0.05 3.56 -10.25
N GLU A 6 -0.17 3.03 -11.47
CA GLU A 6 0.86 2.48 -12.36
C GLU A 6 1.86 1.58 -11.61
N SER A 7 1.33 0.89 -10.60
CA SER A 7 2.15 0.13 -9.68
C SER A 7 2.03 -1.34 -9.99
N TYR A 8 3.16 -2.01 -10.14
CA TYR A 8 3.17 -3.47 -10.26
C TYR A 8 2.80 -4.05 -8.89
N VAL A 9 1.68 -4.76 -8.81
CA VAL A 9 1.19 -5.36 -7.56
C VAL A 9 1.18 -6.86 -7.69
N LYS A 10 1.85 -7.54 -6.76
CA LYS A 10 1.87 -9.00 -6.68
C LYS A 10 1.50 -9.43 -5.27
N ALA A 11 0.39 -10.16 -5.15
CA ALA A 11 0.08 -10.88 -3.91
C ALA A 11 1.11 -11.99 -3.71
N ASP A 12 1.53 -12.18 -2.47
CA ASP A 12 2.39 -13.29 -2.09
C ASP A 12 1.57 -14.42 -1.46
N ASP A 13 1.23 -15.39 -2.29
CA ASP A 13 0.44 -16.57 -1.90
C ASP A 13 1.22 -17.53 -0.99
N THR A 14 2.54 -17.35 -0.83
CA THR A 14 3.37 -18.17 0.07
C THR A 14 3.42 -17.61 1.49
N PHE A 15 2.83 -16.44 1.73
CA PHE A 15 2.85 -15.82 3.04
C PHE A 15 1.80 -16.45 3.96
N GLU A 16 2.27 -17.27 4.91
CA GLU A 16 1.44 -17.71 6.04
C GLU A 16 1.60 -16.76 7.24
N PRO A 17 0.54 -16.05 7.65
CA PRO A 17 0.61 -15.16 8.79
C PRO A 17 0.80 -15.95 10.09
N LEU A 18 1.95 -15.75 10.74
CA LEU A 18 2.35 -16.47 11.97
C LEU A 18 1.44 -16.23 13.19
N SER A 19 0.74 -15.09 13.26
CA SER A 19 -0.01 -14.69 14.47
C SER A 19 -1.38 -14.08 14.21
N THR A 20 -1.63 -13.55 13.01
CA THR A 20 -2.81 -12.72 12.74
C THR A 20 -3.51 -13.19 11.47
N HIS A 21 -4.48 -14.10 11.64
CA HIS A 21 -5.32 -14.59 10.56
C HIS A 21 -5.94 -13.43 9.76
N GLY A 22 -5.88 -13.53 8.42
CA GLY A 22 -6.41 -12.50 7.50
C GLY A 22 -5.43 -11.39 7.11
N THR A 23 -4.15 -11.50 7.49
CA THR A 23 -3.09 -10.63 6.95
C THR A 23 -2.62 -11.19 5.61
N GLN A 24 -2.63 -10.37 4.56
CA GLN A 24 -2.10 -10.73 3.25
C GLN A 24 -0.86 -9.89 2.94
N ARG A 25 0.16 -10.50 2.35
CA ARG A 25 1.37 -9.79 1.91
C ARG A 25 1.27 -9.45 0.43
N TYR A 26 1.64 -8.22 0.11
CA TYR A 26 1.69 -7.69 -1.25
C TYR A 26 3.05 -7.04 -1.50
N HIS A 27 3.64 -7.37 -2.64
CA HIS A 27 4.78 -6.66 -3.19
C HIS A 27 4.27 -5.64 -4.19
N ILE A 28 4.63 -4.38 -3.98
CA ILE A 28 4.15 -3.27 -4.80
C ILE A 28 5.37 -2.50 -5.28
N ASN A 29 5.53 -2.33 -6.59
CA ASN A 29 6.48 -1.38 -7.15
C ASN A 29 5.74 -0.11 -7.56
N VAL A 30 6.11 1.04 -7.01
CA VAL A 30 5.57 2.35 -7.41
C VAL A 30 6.72 3.23 -7.89
N GLU A 31 6.69 3.66 -9.15
CA GLU A 31 7.72 4.54 -9.75
C GLU A 31 9.17 4.01 -9.55
N GLY A 32 9.37 2.69 -9.62
CA GLY A 32 10.68 2.07 -9.42
C GLY A 32 11.06 1.84 -7.96
N ARG A 33 10.17 2.12 -6.99
CA ARG A 33 10.36 1.80 -5.57
C ARG A 33 9.57 0.56 -5.19
N ASP A 34 10.27 -0.44 -4.67
CA ASP A 34 9.67 -1.68 -4.18
C ASP A 34 9.28 -1.59 -2.70
N PHE A 35 8.00 -1.76 -2.44
CA PHE A 35 7.36 -1.83 -1.14
C PHE A 35 6.88 -3.26 -0.85
N GLU A 36 6.95 -3.66 0.41
CA GLU A 36 6.37 -4.92 0.88
C GLU A 36 5.33 -4.59 1.94
N LEU A 37 4.06 -4.68 1.56
CA LEU A 37 2.94 -4.28 2.40
C LEU A 37 2.19 -5.50 2.93
N LEU A 38 2.01 -5.54 4.25
CA LEU A 38 1.07 -6.42 4.92
C LEU A 38 -0.27 -5.69 5.04
N LEU A 39 -1.28 -6.16 4.33
CA LEU A 39 -2.63 -5.62 4.38
C LEU A 39 -3.49 -6.41 5.36
N ARG A 40 -4.23 -5.68 6.20
CA ARG A 40 -5.25 -6.22 7.10
C ARG A 40 -6.46 -5.29 7.11
N GLY A 41 -7.46 -5.63 6.29
CA GLY A 41 -8.62 -4.77 6.08
C GLY A 41 -8.18 -3.40 5.52
N PRO A 42 -8.55 -2.26 6.14
CA PRO A 42 -8.12 -0.94 5.69
C PRO A 42 -6.67 -0.58 6.08
N LYS A 43 -6.03 -1.37 6.96
CA LYS A 43 -4.70 -1.08 7.49
C LYS A 43 -3.63 -1.71 6.60
N PHE A 44 -2.50 -1.01 6.46
CA PHE A 44 -1.30 -1.55 5.85
C PHE A 44 -0.08 -1.38 6.78
N PHE A 45 0.88 -2.27 6.60
CA PHE A 45 2.19 -2.19 7.24
C PHE A 45 3.28 -2.48 6.22
N ASP A 46 4.15 -1.52 5.98
CA ASP A 46 5.36 -1.69 5.19
C ASP A 46 6.46 -2.33 6.05
N THR A 47 6.86 -3.55 5.70
CA THR A 47 7.92 -4.29 6.43
C THR A 47 9.31 -3.73 6.14
N ARG A 48 9.53 -3.12 4.98
CA ARG A 48 10.83 -2.57 4.56
C ARG A 48 11.13 -1.24 5.23
N LEU A 49 10.12 -0.36 5.26
CA LEU A 49 10.24 0.96 5.89
C LEU A 49 9.76 0.97 7.35
N GLN A 50 9.25 -0.15 7.86
CA GLN A 50 8.66 -0.30 9.19
C GLN A 50 7.59 0.77 9.50
N ARG A 51 6.77 1.08 8.49
CA ARG A 51 5.73 2.13 8.57
C ARG A 51 4.35 1.52 8.46
N CYS A 52 3.44 1.94 9.35
CA CYS A 52 2.03 1.56 9.29
C CYS A 52 1.16 2.71 8.79
N GLY A 53 0.00 2.38 8.24
CA GLY A 53 -1.05 3.34 7.92
C GLY A 53 -2.44 2.72 8.06
N GLY A 54 -3.42 3.57 8.32
CA GLY A 54 -4.78 3.16 8.67
C GLY A 54 -5.77 3.18 7.51
N GLY A 55 -5.40 3.72 6.36
CA GLY A 55 -6.26 3.79 5.20
C GLY A 55 -5.56 4.13 3.90
N ALA A 56 -6.35 4.26 2.83
CA ALA A 56 -5.88 4.55 1.48
C ALA A 56 -5.10 5.88 1.37
N MET A 57 -5.41 6.85 2.22
CA MET A 57 -4.69 8.12 2.27
C MET A 57 -3.24 7.96 2.73
N ASP A 58 -3.05 7.33 3.89
CA ASP A 58 -1.73 7.02 4.42
C ASP A 58 -0.92 6.21 3.41
N MET A 59 -1.60 5.31 2.68
CA MET A 59 -0.98 4.46 1.66
C MET A 59 -0.46 5.29 0.48
N VAL A 60 -1.26 6.22 -0.02
CA VAL A 60 -0.86 7.11 -1.13
C VAL A 60 0.26 8.05 -0.69
N MET A 61 0.15 8.65 0.49
CA MET A 61 1.21 9.50 1.04
C MET A 61 2.52 8.73 1.21
N HIS A 62 2.44 7.49 1.71
CA HIS A 62 3.60 6.63 1.90
C HIS A 62 4.22 6.15 0.58
N ALA A 63 3.40 5.69 -0.37
CA ALA A 63 3.87 5.17 -1.65
C ALA A 63 4.44 6.25 -2.58
N ARG A 64 3.80 7.43 -2.63
CA ARG A 64 4.18 8.54 -3.53
C ARG A 64 5.03 9.61 -2.85
N HIS A 65 5.29 9.49 -1.54
CA HIS A 65 6.03 10.50 -0.76
C HIS A 65 5.47 11.92 -0.89
N ILE A 66 4.15 12.03 -0.95
CA ILE A 66 3.43 13.31 -1.05
C ILE A 66 2.77 13.68 0.27
N ASP A 67 2.47 14.96 0.42
CA ASP A 67 1.71 15.45 1.56
C ASP A 67 0.22 15.10 1.45
N PHE A 68 -0.53 15.37 2.50
CA PHE A 68 -1.96 15.06 2.56
C PHE A 68 -2.75 15.70 1.41
N LYS A 69 -2.38 16.92 1.00
CA LYS A 69 -3.03 17.64 -0.08
C LYS A 69 -2.78 16.96 -1.44
N GLY A 70 -1.53 16.62 -1.74
CA GLY A 70 -1.19 15.85 -2.92
C GLY A 70 -1.90 14.49 -2.95
N ALA A 71 -2.00 13.83 -1.79
CA ALA A 71 -2.71 12.58 -1.67
C ALA A 71 -4.23 12.74 -1.92
N THR A 72 -4.86 13.81 -1.43
CA THR A 72 -6.29 14.09 -1.72
C THR A 72 -6.53 14.29 -3.21
N ASP A 73 -5.66 15.03 -3.89
CA ASP A 73 -5.79 15.33 -5.32
C ASP A 73 -5.59 14.07 -6.16
N LEU A 74 -4.60 13.25 -5.79
CA LEU A 74 -4.36 11.96 -6.44
C LEU A 74 -5.55 11.02 -6.22
N LEU A 75 -6.02 10.86 -4.98
CA LEU A 75 -7.18 10.01 -4.67
C LEU A 75 -8.43 10.45 -5.41
N ARG A 76 -8.67 11.76 -5.52
CA ARG A 76 -9.78 12.32 -6.29
C ARG A 76 -9.65 11.94 -7.77
N THR A 77 -8.45 11.99 -8.32
CA THR A 77 -8.17 11.60 -9.71
C THR A 77 -8.36 10.09 -9.94
N LEU A 78 -7.99 9.26 -8.95
CA LEU A 78 -8.11 7.80 -9.02
C LEU A 78 -9.54 7.28 -8.73
N ALA A 79 -10.39 8.07 -8.07
CA ALA A 79 -11.78 7.73 -7.73
C ALA A 79 -12.78 8.04 -8.86
N VAL A 80 -12.34 8.71 -9.93
CA VAL A 80 -13.05 8.86 -11.20
C VAL A 80 -12.79 7.63 -12.08
#